data_AF-A0A1G4K8T3-F1
#
_entry.id   AF-A0A1G4K8T3-F1
#
_cell.length_a   1.000
_cell.length_b   1.000
_cell.length_c   1.000
_cell.angle_alpha   90.00
_cell.angle_beta   90.00
_cell.angle_gamma   90.00
#
_symmetry.space_group_name_H-M   'P 1'
#
loop_
_entity.id
_entity.type
_entity.pdbx_description
1 polymer ?
#
loop_
_entity_poly.entity_id
_entity_poly.type
_entity_poly.pdbx_seq_one_letter_code
_entity_poly.pdbx_strand_id
1 'polypeptide(L)'
;MLTLVGLNTRSALWSSPIQHAARRCAARLVPRRNMTTIKTSVDEAEQVLVAQRKHRPVSPHLTIYQPQLTWYLSSLHRVTGVFLGFGFFGVVIAFGVSTLFGLGLTTDKLAQYYHEKVPKWADITLKGSGAYLLAFHFSNGIRHLIWDAGKALSLKGVYSTGYAVLAFTAVVGTYLFAQ
;
A
#
# COMPACT_ATOMS: atom_id res chain seq x y z
N MET A 1 -23.48 52.73 33.37
CA MET A 1 -24.31 51.74 34.09
C MET A 1 -23.43 50.52 34.32
N LEU A 2 -22.97 50.34 35.57
CA LEU A 2 -22.09 49.26 36.02
C LEU A 2 -22.83 47.92 36.04
N THR A 3 -22.14 46.83 35.70
CA THR A 3 -22.19 45.60 36.50
C THR A 3 -20.92 44.76 36.33
N LEU A 4 -20.24 44.60 37.46
CA LEU A 4 -19.09 43.73 37.70
C LEU A 4 -19.53 42.26 37.75
N VAL A 5 -18.72 41.36 37.19
CA VAL A 5 -18.61 39.99 37.68
C VAL A 5 -17.14 39.77 38.06
N GLY A 6 -16.89 39.71 39.36
CA GLY A 6 -15.63 39.31 39.94
C GLY A 6 -15.69 37.86 40.45
N LEU A 7 -14.51 37.42 40.91
CA LEU A 7 -14.13 36.09 41.45
C LEU A 7 -13.63 35.15 40.33
N ASN A 8 -12.44 34.54 40.41
CA ASN A 8 -11.71 34.10 41.58
C ASN A 8 -10.23 33.91 41.21
N THR A 9 -9.35 34.63 41.88
CA THR A 9 -7.90 34.48 41.83
C THR A 9 -7.48 33.28 42.68
N ARG A 10 -7.05 32.19 42.04
CA ARG A 10 -6.17 31.21 42.68
C ARG A 10 -4.76 31.34 42.09
N SER A 11 -3.88 31.81 42.96
CA SER A 11 -2.43 31.89 42.83
C SER A 11 -1.82 30.57 42.37
N ALA A 12 -1.30 30.55 41.14
CA ALA A 12 -0.21 29.68 40.76
C ALA A 12 1.04 30.55 40.61
N LEU A 13 1.74 30.71 41.74
CA LEU A 13 3.08 31.25 41.86
C LEU A 13 4.04 30.37 41.06
N TRP A 14 4.31 30.68 39.80
CA TRP A 14 5.52 30.23 39.10
C TRP A 14 6.03 31.39 38.22
N SER A 15 6.58 32.42 38.87
CA SER A 15 7.42 33.41 38.21
C SER A 15 8.77 32.79 37.91
N SER A 16 8.91 32.14 36.75
CA SER A 16 10.22 31.83 36.21
C SER A 16 10.88 33.14 35.75
N PRO A 17 12.05 33.53 36.29
CA PRO A 17 12.77 34.68 35.75
C PRO A 17 13.11 34.37 34.30
N ILE A 18 12.75 35.28 33.40
CA ILE A 18 13.19 35.29 32.01
C ILE A 18 14.71 35.53 32.03
N GLN A 19 15.46 34.45 32.23
CA GLN A 19 16.90 34.44 32.03
C GLN A 19 17.11 34.66 30.53
N HIS A 20 17.44 35.90 30.18
CA HIS A 20 18.05 36.23 28.89
C HIS A 20 19.44 35.59 28.89
N ALA A 21 19.48 34.27 28.71
CA ALA A 21 20.69 33.57 28.36
C ALA A 21 21.09 34.10 26.99
N ALA A 22 22.05 35.04 26.98
CA ALA A 22 22.75 35.46 25.80
C ALA A 22 23.25 34.18 25.12
N ARG A 23 22.53 33.73 24.08
CA ARG A 23 22.93 32.59 23.28
C ARG A 23 24.23 33.01 22.63
N ARG A 24 25.35 32.56 23.21
CA ARG A 24 26.65 32.61 22.55
C ARG A 24 26.43 31.95 21.21
N CYS A 25 26.43 32.76 20.15
CA CYS A 25 26.35 32.29 18.79
C CYS A 25 27.67 31.59 18.54
N ALA A 26 27.76 30.32 18.94
CA ALA A 26 28.86 29.46 18.56
C ALA A 26 28.76 29.35 17.05
N ALA A 27 29.57 30.14 16.34
CA ALA A 27 29.70 30.06 14.91
C ALA A 27 29.99 28.60 14.58
N ARG A 28 28.99 27.90 14.03
CA ARG A 28 29.11 26.51 13.65
C ARG A 28 30.18 26.48 12.57
N LEU A 29 31.37 26.01 12.91
CA LEU A 29 32.43 25.72 11.94
C LEU A 29 31.86 24.68 10.97
N VAL A 30 31.27 25.16 9.87
CA VAL A 30 30.87 24.30 8.76
C VAL A 30 32.18 23.86 8.12
N PRO A 31 32.47 22.54 8.07
CA PRO A 31 33.68 22.07 7.40
C PRO A 31 33.62 22.55 5.95
N ARG A 32 34.57 23.41 5.56
CA ARG A 32 34.77 23.76 4.15
C ARG A 32 35.27 22.49 3.46
N ARG A 33 34.38 21.82 2.71
CA ARG A 33 34.78 20.72 1.85
C ARG A 33 35.59 21.30 0.70
N ASN A 34 36.87 21.01 0.65
CA ASN A 34 37.68 21.26 -0.54
C ASN A 34 37.19 20.30 -1.63
N MET A 35 36.43 20.83 -2.60
CA MET A 35 35.94 20.07 -3.74
C MET A 35 36.92 20.22 -4.89
N THR A 36 37.63 19.14 -5.21
CA THR A 36 38.48 19.08 -6.38
C THR A 36 37.68 18.48 -7.53
N THR A 37 37.48 19.24 -8.59
CA THR A 37 36.84 18.74 -9.81
C THR A 37 37.89 18.06 -10.67
N ILE A 38 37.75 16.75 -10.85
CA ILE A 38 38.57 15.96 -11.78
C ILE A 38 37.77 15.83 -13.09
N LYS A 39 38.42 16.05 -14.24
CA LYS A 39 37.81 15.71 -15.52
C LYS A 39 37.81 14.18 -15.65
N THR A 40 36.64 13.57 -15.61
CA THR A 40 36.46 12.11 -15.74
C THR A 40 35.64 11.79 -16.98
N SER A 41 35.82 10.59 -17.52
CA SER A 41 34.89 10.06 -18.53
C SER A 41 33.52 9.77 -17.90
N VAL A 42 32.48 9.63 -18.72
CA VAL A 42 31.10 9.38 -18.22
C VAL A 42 31.03 8.06 -17.46
N ASP A 43 31.69 7.02 -17.97
CA ASP A 43 31.69 5.68 -17.37
C ASP A 43 32.41 5.67 -16.01
N GLU A 44 33.55 6.36 -15.90
CA GLU A 44 34.28 6.52 -14.63
C GLU A 44 33.44 7.27 -13.60
N ALA A 45 32.76 8.33 -14.02
CA ALA A 45 31.88 9.09 -13.15
C ALA A 45 30.72 8.21 -12.63
N GLU A 46 30.11 7.39 -13.48
CA GLU A 46 29.07 6.46 -13.08
C GLU A 46 29.58 5.45 -12.03
N GLN A 47 30.76 4.86 -12.25
CA GLN A 47 31.36 3.92 -11.31
C GLN A 47 31.60 4.54 -9.93
N VAL A 48 32.11 5.78 -9.88
CA VAL A 48 32.28 6.53 -8.62
C VAL A 48 30.93 6.76 -7.94
N LEU A 49 29.89 7.15 -8.68
CA LEU A 49 28.55 7.37 -8.13
C LEU A 49 27.91 6.07 -7.62
N VAL A 50 28.12 4.95 -8.31
CA VAL A 50 27.68 3.62 -7.84
C VAL A 50 28.42 3.24 -6.56
N ALA A 51 29.74 3.42 -6.49
CA ALA A 51 30.52 3.16 -5.29
C ALA A 51 30.04 4.01 -4.10
N GLN A 52 29.79 5.30 -4.32
CA GLN A 52 29.24 6.18 -3.29
C GLN A 52 27.83 5.76 -2.84
N ARG A 53 26.97 5.29 -3.75
CA ARG A 53 25.60 4.84 -3.42
C ARG A 53 25.60 3.62 -2.49
N LYS A 54 26.58 2.71 -2.60
CA LYS A 54 26.71 1.53 -1.72
C LYS A 54 26.93 1.90 -0.25
N HIS A 55 27.56 3.05 0.02
CA HIS A 55 27.84 3.50 1.39
C HIS A 55 26.76 4.40 1.99
N ARG A 56 25.73 4.77 1.21
CA ARG A 56 24.63 5.62 1.71
C ARG A 56 23.55 4.72 2.30
N PRO A 57 23.20 4.88 3.60
CA PRO A 57 22.09 4.13 4.16
C PRO A 57 20.78 4.55 3.49
N VAL A 58 19.91 3.58 3.23
CA VAL A 58 18.54 3.85 2.77
C VAL A 58 17.70 4.23 3.98
N SER A 59 17.04 5.38 3.93
CA SER A 59 16.13 5.80 5.00
C SER A 59 14.98 4.79 5.16
N PRO A 60 14.54 4.50 6.39
CA PRO A 60 13.35 3.67 6.61
C PRO A 60 12.14 4.34 5.94
N HIS A 61 11.28 3.53 5.33
CA HIS A 61 10.13 4.02 4.55
C HIS A 61 8.88 3.25 4.95
N LEU A 62 8.67 2.02 4.48
CA LEU A 62 7.46 1.24 4.82
C LEU A 62 7.34 0.94 6.31
N THR A 63 8.47 0.82 7.02
CA THR A 63 8.50 0.49 8.45
C THR A 63 8.09 1.64 9.36
N ILE A 64 8.18 2.89 8.89
CA ILE A 64 7.87 4.09 9.68
C ILE A 64 6.70 4.91 9.12
N TYR A 65 6.22 4.59 7.92
CA TYR A 65 5.17 5.37 7.28
C TYR A 65 3.81 5.09 7.93
N GLN A 66 3.02 6.14 8.13
CA GLN A 66 1.69 6.00 8.73
C GLN A 66 0.78 5.13 7.84
N PRO A 67 0.11 4.11 8.40
CA PRO A 67 -0.96 3.38 7.74
C PRO A 67 -2.04 4.31 7.16
N GLN A 68 -2.25 4.27 5.84
CA GLN A 68 -3.28 5.05 5.16
C GLN A 68 -4.05 4.18 4.18
N LEU A 69 -5.36 4.42 4.06
CA LEU A 69 -6.26 3.67 3.17
C LEU A 69 -5.74 3.65 1.72
N THR A 70 -5.10 4.73 1.27
CA THR A 70 -4.61 4.93 -0.10
C THR A 70 -3.60 3.86 -0.53
N TRP A 71 -2.48 3.75 0.20
CA TRP A 71 -1.42 2.81 -0.17
C TRP A 71 -1.78 1.37 0.18
N TYR A 72 -2.60 1.12 1.22
CA TYR A 72 -3.11 -0.22 1.49
C TYR A 72 -3.98 -0.75 0.36
N LEU A 73 -4.97 0.02 -0.12
CA LEU A 73 -5.80 -0.41 -1.25
C LEU A 73 -4.98 -0.61 -2.53
N SER A 74 -3.97 0.23 -2.76
CA SER A 74 -3.05 0.06 -3.90
C SER A 74 -2.24 -1.24 -3.79
N SER A 75 -1.64 -1.52 -2.63
CA SER A 75 -0.91 -2.76 -2.39
C SER A 75 -1.81 -3.98 -2.50
N LEU A 76 -3.00 -3.93 -1.91
CA LEU A 76 -3.99 -5.01 -2.03
C LEU A 76 -4.38 -5.25 -3.49
N HIS A 77 -4.56 -4.21 -4.30
CA HIS A 77 -4.91 -4.36 -5.72
C HIS A 77 -3.84 -5.11 -6.51
N ARG A 78 -2.56 -4.85 -6.21
CA ARG A 78 -1.45 -5.61 -6.79
C ARG A 78 -1.46 -7.07 -6.35
N VAL A 79 -1.62 -7.29 -5.04
CA VAL A 79 -1.62 -8.64 -4.46
C VAL A 79 -2.80 -9.46 -5.00
N THR A 80 -4.02 -8.91 -5.02
CA THR A 80 -5.19 -9.60 -5.57
C THR A 80 -5.04 -9.88 -7.06
N GLY A 81 -4.44 -8.96 -7.82
CA GLY A 81 -4.14 -9.17 -9.24
C GLY A 81 -3.19 -10.33 -9.49
N VAL A 82 -2.13 -10.45 -8.67
CA VAL A 82 -1.20 -11.58 -8.75
C VAL A 82 -1.90 -12.90 -8.43
N PHE A 83 -2.71 -12.97 -7.37
CA PHE A 83 -3.43 -14.20 -7.01
C PHE A 83 -4.45 -14.62 -8.07
N LEU A 84 -5.26 -13.67 -8.58
CA LEU A 84 -6.23 -13.95 -9.63
C LEU A 84 -5.55 -14.35 -10.94
N GLY A 85 -4.48 -13.64 -11.32
CA GLY A 85 -3.68 -13.96 -12.50
C GLY A 85 -3.04 -15.34 -12.38
N PHE A 86 -2.42 -15.66 -11.25
CA PHE A 86 -1.84 -16.98 -11.00
C PHE A 86 -2.90 -18.08 -11.06
N GLY A 87 -4.08 -17.88 -10.48
CA GLY A 87 -5.18 -18.84 -10.56
C GLY A 87 -5.65 -19.05 -12.00
N PHE A 88 -5.88 -17.97 -12.75
CA PHE A 88 -6.30 -18.03 -14.15
C PHE A 88 -5.27 -18.73 -15.03
N PHE A 89 -4.02 -18.27 -15.02
CA PHE A 89 -2.95 -18.87 -15.83
C PHE A 89 -2.66 -20.31 -15.40
N GLY A 90 -2.70 -20.62 -14.10
CA GLY A 90 -2.52 -21.98 -13.61
C GLY A 90 -3.55 -22.95 -14.21
N VAL A 91 -4.83 -22.56 -14.23
CA VAL A 91 -5.90 -23.38 -14.84
C VAL A 91 -5.70 -23.48 -16.35
N VAL A 92 -5.52 -22.36 -17.06
CA VAL A 92 -5.39 -22.36 -18.53
C VAL A 92 -4.18 -23.18 -18.98
N ILE A 93 -3.03 -23.02 -18.31
CA ILE A 93 -1.82 -23.78 -18.64
C ILE A 93 -2.01 -25.26 -18.31
N ALA A 94 -2.61 -25.62 -17.16
CA ALA A 94 -2.84 -27.01 -16.80
C ALA A 94 -3.72 -27.74 -17.83
N PHE A 95 -4.83 -27.12 -18.26
CA PHE A 95 -5.69 -27.67 -19.30
C PHE A 95 -5.01 -27.71 -20.67
N GLY A 96 -4.25 -26.67 -21.03
CA GLY A 96 -3.46 -26.64 -22.27
C GLY A 96 -2.40 -27.73 -22.34
N VAL A 97 -1.61 -27.91 -21.29
CA VAL A 97 -0.60 -28.97 -21.16
C VAL A 97 -1.25 -30.35 -21.20
N SER A 98 -2.34 -30.55 -20.44
CA SER A 98 -3.06 -31.82 -20.48
C SER A 98 -3.54 -32.19 -21.88
N THR A 99 -4.03 -31.22 -22.64
CA THR A 99 -4.51 -31.44 -24.00
C THR A 99 -3.35 -31.76 -24.94
N LEU A 100 -2.23 -31.05 -24.82
CA LEU A 100 -1.05 -31.25 -25.66
C LEU A 100 -0.36 -32.60 -25.45
N PHE A 101 -0.29 -33.06 -24.19
CA PHE A 101 0.39 -34.30 -23.82
C PHE A 101 -0.57 -35.48 -23.58
N GLY A 102 -1.86 -35.30 -23.83
CA GLY A 102 -2.87 -36.37 -23.66
C GLY A 102 -3.03 -36.85 -22.21
N LEU A 103 -2.81 -35.98 -21.22
CA LEU A 103 -2.87 -36.33 -19.79
C LEU A 103 -4.30 -36.59 -19.29
N GLY A 104 -5.31 -36.31 -20.12
CA GLY A 104 -6.70 -36.68 -19.86
C GLY A 104 -7.35 -35.92 -18.70
N LEU A 105 -6.82 -34.75 -18.32
CA LEU A 105 -7.50 -33.77 -17.45
C LEU A 105 -8.73 -33.23 -18.19
N THR A 106 -9.91 -33.53 -17.68
CA THR A 106 -11.18 -32.98 -18.15
C THR A 106 -11.87 -32.24 -17.02
N THR A 107 -12.82 -31.38 -17.35
CA THR A 107 -13.63 -30.64 -16.36
C THR A 107 -14.36 -31.58 -15.41
N ASP A 108 -14.88 -32.70 -15.92
CA ASP A 108 -15.63 -33.67 -15.12
C ASP A 108 -14.76 -34.37 -14.08
N LYS A 109 -13.54 -34.77 -14.47
CA LYS A 109 -12.57 -35.38 -13.54
C LYS A 109 -12.10 -34.40 -12.49
N LEU A 110 -11.90 -33.13 -12.86
CA LEU A 110 -11.52 -32.08 -11.92
C LEU A 110 -12.66 -31.81 -10.93
N ALA A 111 -13.91 -31.74 -11.39
CA ALA A 111 -15.08 -31.58 -10.54
C ALA A 111 -15.26 -32.78 -9.59
N GLN A 112 -15.11 -34.01 -10.10
CA GLN A 112 -15.14 -35.20 -9.27
C GLN A 112 -14.05 -35.18 -8.20
N TYR A 113 -12.81 -34.87 -8.58
CA TYR A 113 -11.70 -34.74 -7.64
C TYR A 113 -11.99 -33.66 -6.58
N TYR A 114 -12.54 -32.52 -6.99
CA TYR A 114 -12.92 -31.44 -6.10
C TYR A 114 -13.91 -31.92 -5.04
N HIS A 115 -15.00 -32.56 -5.44
CA HIS A 115 -16.04 -33.02 -4.53
C HIS A 115 -15.59 -34.17 -3.61
N GLU A 116 -14.69 -35.04 -4.10
CA GLU A 116 -14.24 -36.21 -3.33
C GLU A 116 -13.07 -35.91 -2.38
N LYS A 117 -12.16 -35.01 -2.78
CA LYS A 117 -10.85 -34.85 -2.12
C LYS A 117 -10.67 -33.52 -1.39
N VAL A 118 -11.45 -32.48 -1.73
CA VAL A 118 -11.30 -31.16 -1.10
C VAL A 118 -12.08 -31.13 0.22
N PRO A 119 -11.41 -30.91 1.37
CA PRO A 119 -12.11 -30.79 2.64
C PRO A 119 -12.91 -29.49 2.72
N LYS A 120 -13.98 -29.49 3.52
CA LYS A 120 -14.92 -28.34 3.63
C LYS A 120 -14.23 -27.01 3.96
N TRP A 121 -13.21 -27.02 4.81
CA TRP A 121 -12.50 -25.78 5.17
C TRP A 121 -11.73 -25.20 3.96
N ALA A 122 -11.20 -26.05 3.08
CA ALA A 122 -10.51 -25.63 1.87
C ALA A 122 -11.49 -25.14 0.80
N ASP A 123 -12.67 -25.80 0.67
CA ASP A 123 -13.76 -25.32 -0.18
C ASP A 123 -14.20 -23.90 0.20
N ILE A 124 -14.48 -23.67 1.49
CA ILE A 124 -14.85 -22.35 2.01
C ILE A 124 -13.75 -21.32 1.76
N THR A 125 -12.49 -21.69 2.01
CA THR A 125 -11.36 -20.78 1.82
C THR A 125 -11.17 -20.43 0.35
N LEU A 126 -11.28 -21.40 -0.57
CA LEU A 126 -11.11 -21.18 -2.00
C LEU A 126 -12.26 -20.34 -2.58
N LYS A 127 -13.51 -20.69 -2.25
CA LYS A 127 -14.69 -19.91 -2.67
C LYS A 127 -14.66 -18.50 -2.12
N GLY A 128 -14.39 -18.36 -0.82
CA GLY A 128 -14.30 -17.06 -0.16
C GLY A 128 -13.20 -16.20 -0.74
N SER A 129 -11.97 -16.73 -0.82
CA SER A 129 -10.84 -15.98 -1.41
C SER A 129 -11.11 -15.60 -2.86
N GLY A 130 -11.59 -16.54 -3.70
CA GLY A 130 -11.97 -16.24 -5.08
C GLY A 130 -13.01 -15.11 -5.18
N ALA A 131 -14.10 -15.21 -4.42
CA ALA A 131 -15.18 -14.22 -4.41
C ALA A 131 -14.72 -12.82 -3.98
N TYR A 132 -14.05 -12.71 -2.82
CA TYR A 132 -13.62 -11.42 -2.29
C TYR A 132 -12.45 -10.81 -3.07
N LEU A 133 -11.47 -11.62 -3.50
CA LEU A 133 -10.36 -11.11 -4.31
C LEU A 133 -10.86 -10.57 -5.65
N LEU A 134 -11.79 -11.28 -6.31
CA LEU A 134 -12.38 -10.84 -7.57
C LEU A 134 -13.19 -9.56 -7.40
N ALA A 135 -14.12 -9.52 -6.43
CA ALA A 135 -14.96 -8.36 -6.18
C ALA A 135 -14.13 -7.10 -5.84
N PHE A 136 -13.09 -7.26 -5.02
CA PHE A 136 -12.16 -6.19 -4.69
C PHE A 136 -11.33 -5.74 -5.90
N HIS A 137 -10.69 -6.68 -6.61
CA HIS A 137 -9.82 -6.33 -7.73
C HIS A 137 -10.59 -5.64 -8.85
N PHE A 138 -11.80 -6.13 -9.15
CA PHE A 138 -12.68 -5.54 -10.16
C PHE A 138 -13.11 -4.12 -9.80
N SER A 139 -13.68 -3.91 -8.61
CA SER A 139 -14.15 -2.58 -8.20
C SER A 139 -13.02 -1.58 -8.00
N ASN A 140 -11.88 -2.01 -7.45
CA ASN A 140 -10.71 -1.15 -7.34
C ASN A 140 -10.06 -0.88 -8.71
N GLY A 141 -10.15 -1.81 -9.67
CA GLY A 141 -9.77 -1.60 -11.07
C GLY A 141 -10.62 -0.51 -11.73
N ILE A 142 -11.94 -0.53 -11.54
CA ILE A 142 -12.83 0.56 -12.00
C ILE A 142 -12.42 1.90 -11.37
N ARG A 143 -12.11 1.92 -10.07
CA ARG A 143 -11.60 3.12 -9.39
C ARG A 143 -10.30 3.63 -10.03
N HIS A 144 -9.38 2.75 -10.40
CA HIS A 144 -8.15 3.13 -11.11
C HIS A 144 -8.45 3.71 -12.50
N LEU A 145 -9.36 3.11 -13.27
CA LEU A 145 -9.78 3.67 -14.57
C LEU A 145 -10.44 5.05 -14.43
N ILE A 146 -11.20 5.29 -13.35
CA ILE A 146 -11.76 6.61 -13.03
C ILE A 146 -10.63 7.63 -12.77
N TRP A 147 -9.58 7.22 -12.05
CA TRP A 147 -8.40 8.06 -11.80
C TRP A 147 -7.60 8.34 -13.06
N ASP A 148 -7.45 7.35 -13.95
CA ASP A 148 -6.78 7.50 -15.24
C ASP A 148 -7.55 8.47 -16.16
N ALA A 149 -8.88 8.53 -16.02
CA ALA A 149 -9.72 9.54 -16.66
C ALA A 149 -9.65 10.94 -16.00
N GLY A 150 -8.75 11.15 -15.03
CA GLY A 150 -8.55 12.43 -14.33
C GLY A 150 -9.64 12.76 -13.30
N LYS A 151 -10.48 11.80 -12.89
CA LYS A 151 -11.60 12.02 -11.97
C LYS A 151 -11.28 11.52 -10.56
N ALA A 152 -11.96 12.09 -9.55
CA ALA A 152 -11.86 11.68 -8.14
C ALA A 152 -10.43 11.69 -7.52
N LEU A 153 -9.54 12.57 -8.02
CA LEU A 153 -8.16 12.73 -7.54
C LEU A 153 -8.00 13.66 -6.32
N SER A 154 -9.08 14.30 -5.86
CA SER A 154 -9.06 15.07 -4.61
C SER A 154 -8.98 14.14 -3.40
N LEU A 155 -8.45 14.62 -2.26
CA LEU A 155 -8.34 13.80 -1.05
C LEU A 155 -9.71 13.21 -0.64
N LYS A 156 -10.78 14.02 -0.69
CA LYS A 156 -12.15 13.55 -0.44
C LYS A 156 -12.59 12.50 -1.46
N GLY A 157 -12.29 12.69 -2.75
CA GLY A 157 -12.60 11.74 -3.82
C GLY A 157 -11.89 10.40 -3.65
N VAL A 158 -10.60 10.43 -3.34
CA VAL A 158 -9.77 9.24 -3.11
C VAL A 158 -10.27 8.42 -1.93
N TYR A 159 -10.64 9.05 -0.81
CA TYR A 159 -11.19 8.34 0.35
C TYR A 159 -12.62 7.85 0.11
N SER A 160 -13.49 8.68 -0.49
CA SER A 160 -14.87 8.29 -0.81
C SER A 160 -14.93 7.06 -1.73
N THR A 161 -14.16 7.09 -2.83
CA THR A 161 -14.04 5.95 -3.74
C THR A 161 -13.40 4.73 -3.08
N GLY A 162 -12.46 4.93 -2.14
CA GLY A 162 -11.87 3.84 -1.37
C GLY A 162 -12.90 3.12 -0.50
N TYR A 163 -13.73 3.85 0.24
CA TYR A 163 -14.82 3.26 1.02
C TYR A 163 -15.89 2.62 0.15
N ALA A 164 -16.21 3.21 -1.01
CA ALA A 164 -17.13 2.61 -1.97
C ALA A 164 -16.63 1.24 -2.47
N VAL A 165 -15.33 1.11 -2.76
CA VAL A 165 -14.70 -0.17 -3.13
C VAL A 165 -14.84 -1.20 -2.00
N LEU A 166 -14.60 -0.81 -0.75
CA LEU A 166 -14.74 -1.71 0.39
C LEU A 166 -16.20 -2.17 0.58
N ALA A 167 -17.16 -1.25 0.47
CA ALA A 167 -18.58 -1.58 0.55
C ALA A 167 -19.02 -2.52 -0.58
N PHE A 168 -18.61 -2.23 -1.82
CA PHE A 168 -18.87 -3.11 -2.97
C PHE A 168 -18.28 -4.50 -2.75
N THR A 169 -17.03 -4.56 -2.30
CA THR A 169 -16.35 -5.82 -2.00
C THR A 169 -17.09 -6.64 -0.95
N ALA A 170 -17.58 -5.99 0.12
CA ALA A 170 -18.34 -6.67 1.16
C ALA A 170 -19.66 -7.23 0.62
N VAL A 171 -20.43 -6.45 -0.14
CA VAL A 171 -21.73 -6.87 -0.67
C VAL A 171 -21.58 -7.95 -1.75
N VAL A 172 -20.78 -7.66 -2.78
CA VAL A 172 -20.64 -8.55 -3.94
C VAL A 172 -19.81 -9.78 -3.58
N GLY A 173 -18.77 -9.64 -2.76
CA GLY A 173 -17.99 -10.78 -2.27
C GLY A 173 -18.85 -11.74 -1.46
N THR A 174 -19.72 -11.23 -0.58
CA THR A 174 -20.64 -12.08 0.19
C THR A 174 -21.68 -12.75 -0.71
N TYR A 175 -22.23 -12.01 -1.69
CA TYR A 175 -23.17 -12.57 -2.66
C TYR A 175 -22.54 -13.72 -3.46
N LEU A 176 -21.32 -13.51 -3.99
CA LEU A 176 -20.58 -14.51 -4.76
C LEU A 176 -20.17 -15.72 -3.90
N PHE A 177 -19.86 -15.51 -2.63
CA PHE A 177 -19.54 -16.59 -1.70
C PHE A 177 -20.76 -17.45 -1.35
N ALA A 178 -21.97 -16.87 -1.40
CA ALA A 178 -23.22 -17.54 -1.04
C ALA A 178 -23.83 -18.38 -2.18
N GLN A 179 -23.37 -18.21 -3.42
CA GLN A 179 -23.75 -19.04 -4.57
C GLN A 179 -22.97 -20.36 -4.57
#